data_AF-W9VRN2-F1
#
_entry.id   AF-W9VRN2-F1
#
_cell.length_a   1.000
_cell.length_b   1.000
_cell.length_c   1.000
_cell.angle_alpha   90.00
_cell.angle_beta   90.00
_cell.angle_gamma   90.00
#
_symmetry.space_group_name_H-M   'P 1'
#
loop_
_entity.id
_entity.type
_entity.pdbx_description
1 polymer ?
#
loop_
_entity_poly.entity_id
_entity_poly.type
_entity_poly.pdbx_seq_one_letter_code
_entity_poly.pdbx_strand_id
1 'polypeptide(L)'
;MEAADDICYAILDLEDAIELHILTFDEVKPILLQLCGDLDFDHEIFNSQASARRKISALRGKAMENMVESAIIAYRHHYPAIMSGQYKGELLADGDPMVKAGLATAKRIARERVFPNNRKAELEVGAYTMLGVLLEAFCDAVYEAHADSPARPGYRTEKIMNLMGIHAPEPHWPLYQSYLRAIDFISGMTDNYCIYLARQIGGGLGY
;
A
#
# COMPACT_ATOMS: atom_id res chain seq x y z
N MET A 1 2.33 3.49 -15.87
CA MET A 1 1.57 2.98 -14.71
C MET A 1 2.16 3.56 -13.44
N GLU A 2 3.43 3.25 -13.12
CA GLU A 2 4.18 3.80 -11.97
C GLU A 2 4.00 5.32 -11.75
N ALA A 3 4.25 6.16 -12.77
CA ALA A 3 4.09 7.61 -12.62
C ALA A 3 2.66 8.05 -12.25
N ALA A 4 1.63 7.35 -12.72
CA ALA A 4 0.25 7.66 -12.33
C ALA A 4 -0.01 7.28 -10.86
N ASP A 5 0.62 6.21 -10.38
CA ASP A 5 0.56 5.75 -9.01
C ASP A 5 1.24 6.75 -8.05
N ASP A 6 2.47 7.17 -8.39
CA ASP A 6 3.20 8.18 -7.62
C ASP A 6 2.42 9.52 -7.54
N ILE A 7 1.77 9.95 -8.63
CA ILE A 7 0.95 11.18 -8.65
C ILE A 7 -0.21 11.06 -7.66
N CYS A 8 -0.91 9.94 -7.66
CA CYS A 8 -2.05 9.71 -6.77
C CYS A 8 -1.60 9.69 -5.31
N TYR A 9 -0.61 8.88 -4.97
CA TYR A 9 -0.14 8.73 -3.59
C TYR A 9 0.52 10.00 -3.05
N ALA A 10 1.24 10.76 -3.88
CA ALA A 10 1.87 12.01 -3.45
C ALA A 10 0.88 13.05 -2.89
N ILE A 11 -0.37 13.05 -3.39
CA ILE A 11 -1.41 13.96 -2.92
C ILE A 11 -2.28 13.29 -1.86
N LEU A 12 -2.74 12.05 -2.10
CA LEU A 12 -3.68 11.36 -1.21
C LEU A 12 -3.08 11.12 0.17
N ASP A 13 -1.81 10.74 0.27
CA ASP A 13 -1.16 10.52 1.56
C ASP A 13 -1.07 11.81 2.39
N LEU A 14 -0.90 12.95 1.74
CA LEU A 14 -0.88 14.27 2.41
C LEU A 14 -2.28 14.69 2.84
N GLU A 15 -3.31 14.41 2.03
CA GLU A 15 -4.72 14.61 2.40
C GLU A 15 -5.09 13.76 3.63
N ASP A 16 -4.80 12.47 3.59
CA ASP A 16 -5.08 11.52 4.67
C ASP A 16 -4.33 11.87 5.96
N ALA A 17 -3.06 12.29 5.86
CA ALA A 17 -2.29 12.75 7.01
C ALA A 17 -2.91 13.97 7.69
N ILE A 18 -3.58 14.85 6.94
CA ILE A 18 -4.34 15.98 7.50
C ILE A 18 -5.64 15.51 8.15
N GLU A 19 -6.36 14.57 7.54
CA GLU A 19 -7.57 13.99 8.13
C GLU A 19 -7.28 13.24 9.44
N LEU A 20 -6.11 12.61 9.54
CA LEU A 20 -5.61 11.96 10.75
C LEU A 20 -5.00 12.92 11.77
N HIS A 21 -5.04 14.24 11.52
CA HIS A 21 -4.44 15.28 12.38
C HIS A 21 -2.93 15.10 12.62
N ILE A 22 -2.22 14.44 11.71
CA ILE A 22 -0.77 14.22 11.77
C ILE A 22 -0.02 15.44 11.22
N LEU A 23 -0.56 16.00 10.14
CA LEU A 23 -0.07 17.20 9.48
C LEU A 23 -1.15 18.27 9.49
N THR A 24 -0.72 19.52 9.42
CA THR A 24 -1.56 20.69 9.26
C THR A 24 -1.55 21.17 7.81
N PHE A 25 -2.54 21.99 7.43
CA PHE A 25 -2.57 22.60 6.10
C PHE A 25 -1.32 23.45 5.82
N ASP A 26 -0.82 24.18 6.82
CA ASP A 26 0.35 25.05 6.66
C ASP A 26 1.64 24.27 6.42
N GLU A 27 1.73 23.03 6.90
CA GLU A 27 2.84 22.13 6.62
C GLU A 27 2.77 21.51 5.22
N VAL A 28 1.55 21.23 4.73
CA VAL A 28 1.33 20.58 3.43
C VAL A 28 1.29 21.58 2.27
N LYS A 29 0.80 22.81 2.50
CA LYS A 29 0.67 23.85 1.46
C LYS A 29 1.97 24.08 0.69
N PRO A 30 3.16 24.28 1.33
CA PRO A 30 4.41 24.50 0.60
C PRO A 30 4.79 23.33 -0.31
N ILE A 31 4.50 22.09 0.12
CA ILE A 31 4.76 20.88 -0.67
C ILE A 31 3.86 20.87 -1.91
N LEU A 32 2.57 21.12 -1.73
CA LEU A 32 1.62 21.17 -2.85
C LEU A 32 1.92 22.32 -3.82
N LEU A 33 2.38 23.48 -3.33
CA LEU A 33 2.80 24.59 -4.19
C LEU A 33 4.03 24.22 -5.04
N GLN A 34 4.99 23.46 -4.49
CA GLN A 34 6.09 22.88 -5.27
C GLN A 34 5.56 21.92 -6.35
N LEU A 35 4.63 21.03 -5.98
CA LEU A 35 4.03 20.10 -6.94
C LEU A 35 3.21 20.82 -8.03
N CYS A 36 2.59 21.96 -7.72
CA CYS A 36 1.92 22.84 -8.68
C CYS A 36 2.89 23.53 -9.65
N GLY A 37 4.20 23.56 -9.37
CA GLY A 37 5.17 24.35 -10.14
C GLY A 37 5.01 25.87 -9.94
N ASP A 38 4.29 26.29 -8.90
CA ASP A 38 3.91 27.68 -8.67
C ASP A 38 3.88 27.98 -7.17
N LEU A 39 4.97 28.58 -6.67
CA LEU A 39 5.14 28.93 -5.26
C LEU A 39 4.28 30.13 -4.82
N ASP A 40 3.89 30.97 -5.78
CA ASP A 40 3.13 32.20 -5.53
C ASP A 40 1.63 31.99 -5.74
N PHE A 41 1.20 30.77 -6.07
CA PHE A 41 -0.21 30.44 -6.24
C PHE A 41 -0.99 30.74 -4.96
N ASP A 42 -1.87 31.73 -5.05
CA ASP A 42 -2.80 32.10 -3.99
C ASP A 42 -4.23 31.88 -4.44
N HIS A 43 -5.08 31.49 -3.50
CA HIS A 43 -6.49 31.24 -3.72
C HIS A 43 -7.25 31.72 -2.49
N GLU A 44 -8.35 32.45 -2.69
CA GLU A 44 -9.11 33.10 -1.60
C GLU A 44 -9.49 32.12 -0.47
N ILE A 45 -9.77 30.87 -0.84
CA ILE A 45 -10.07 29.78 0.09
C ILE A 45 -9.00 29.56 1.17
N PHE A 46 -7.73 29.86 0.90
CA PHE A 46 -6.63 29.66 1.85
C PHE A 46 -6.80 30.55 3.09
N ASN A 47 -7.33 31.77 2.90
CA ASN A 47 -7.58 32.75 3.96
C ASN A 47 -9.00 32.64 4.55
N SER A 48 -9.81 31.69 4.07
CA SER A 48 -11.17 31.45 4.56
C SER A 48 -11.20 30.48 5.76
N GLN A 49 -12.37 30.39 6.38
CA GLN A 49 -12.71 29.40 7.42
C GLN A 49 -13.05 28.00 6.84
N ALA A 50 -12.75 27.75 5.55
CA ALA A 50 -12.93 26.44 4.95
C ALA A 50 -12.05 25.38 5.63
N SER A 51 -12.52 24.13 5.63
CA SER A 51 -11.74 23.01 6.14
C SER A 51 -10.44 22.81 5.37
N ALA A 52 -9.43 22.24 6.03
CA ALA A 52 -8.14 21.91 5.39
C ALA A 52 -8.33 21.10 4.10
N ARG A 53 -9.23 20.11 4.11
CA ARG A 53 -9.61 19.32 2.93
C ARG A 53 -10.06 20.17 1.74
N ARG A 54 -10.92 21.17 1.98
CA ARG A 54 -11.36 22.10 0.92
C ARG A 54 -10.21 22.97 0.42
N LYS A 55 -9.31 23.41 1.31
CA LYS A 55 -8.12 24.20 0.92
C LYS A 55 -7.16 23.37 0.05
N ILE A 56 -6.88 22.12 0.41
CA ILE A 56 -6.06 21.20 -0.41
C ILE A 56 -6.70 20.93 -1.77
N SER A 57 -8.03 20.78 -1.81
CA SER A 57 -8.75 20.50 -3.06
C SER A 57 -8.55 21.61 -4.11
N ALA A 58 -8.27 22.84 -3.70
CA ALA A 58 -7.96 23.95 -4.62
C ALA A 58 -6.54 23.84 -5.24
N LEU A 59 -5.62 23.13 -4.60
CA LEU A 59 -4.27 22.86 -5.10
C LEU A 59 -4.20 21.56 -5.91
N ARG A 60 -5.02 20.56 -5.58
CA ARG A 60 -4.97 19.21 -6.14
C ARG A 60 -4.97 19.19 -7.67
N GLY A 61 -5.91 19.90 -8.31
CA GLY A 61 -6.03 19.90 -9.76
C GLY A 61 -4.76 20.42 -10.45
N LYS A 62 -4.21 21.53 -9.96
CA LYS A 62 -3.01 22.16 -10.50
C LYS A 62 -1.75 21.33 -10.23
N ALA A 63 -1.64 20.73 -9.05
CA ALA A 63 -0.55 19.81 -8.73
C ALA A 63 -0.60 18.57 -9.64
N MET A 64 -1.77 17.96 -9.83
CA MET A 64 -1.95 16.83 -10.76
C MET A 64 -1.57 17.21 -12.19
N GLU A 65 -2.05 18.34 -12.69
CA GLU A 65 -1.75 18.83 -14.03
C GLU A 65 -0.24 18.99 -14.25
N ASN A 66 0.45 19.69 -13.35
CA ASN A 66 1.89 19.91 -13.47
C ASN A 66 2.70 18.60 -13.35
N MET A 67 2.32 17.68 -12.45
CA MET A 67 2.99 16.39 -12.34
C MET A 67 2.77 15.51 -13.57
N VAL A 68 1.58 15.53 -14.19
CA VAL A 68 1.30 14.82 -15.44
C VAL A 68 2.16 15.39 -16.57
N GLU A 69 2.23 16.71 -16.72
CA GLU A 69 3.06 17.34 -17.74
C GLU A 69 4.56 17.03 -17.54
N SER A 70 5.03 17.10 -16.29
CA SER A 70 6.38 16.69 -15.89
C SER A 70 6.70 15.24 -16.33
N ALA A 71 5.79 14.29 -16.05
CA ALA A 71 5.95 12.91 -16.47
C ALA A 71 5.95 12.73 -18.00
N ILE A 72 5.11 13.49 -18.72
CA ILE A 72 5.07 13.47 -20.20
C ILE A 72 6.40 13.97 -20.78
N ILE A 73 6.95 15.06 -20.25
CA ILE A 73 8.24 15.60 -20.68
C ILE A 73 9.35 14.57 -20.45
N ALA A 74 9.45 14.01 -19.24
CA ALA A 74 10.44 12.99 -18.92
C ALA A 74 10.29 11.75 -19.81
N TYR A 75 9.06 11.28 -20.04
CA TYR A 75 8.77 10.13 -20.90
C TYR A 75 9.24 10.37 -22.33
N ARG A 76 8.95 11.55 -22.89
CA ARG A 76 9.39 11.93 -24.25
C ARG A 76 10.90 12.00 -24.35
N HIS A 77 11.56 12.55 -23.33
CA HIS A 77 13.02 12.64 -23.27
C HIS A 77 13.67 11.25 -23.24
N HIS A 78 13.13 10.34 -22.43
CA HIS A 78 13.66 8.99 -22.25
C HIS A 78 13.05 7.93 -23.19
N TYR A 79 12.21 8.33 -24.16
CA TYR A 79 11.43 7.40 -24.97
C TYR A 79 12.26 6.27 -25.61
N PRO A 80 13.44 6.52 -26.23
CA PRO A 80 14.24 5.43 -26.79
C PRO A 80 14.76 4.43 -25.73
N ALA A 81 15.13 4.92 -24.55
CA ALA A 81 15.59 4.07 -23.45
C ALA A 81 14.44 3.27 -22.83
N ILE A 82 13.24 3.86 -22.76
CA ILE A 82 12.03 3.18 -22.31
C ILE A 82 11.66 2.06 -23.29
N MET A 83 11.62 2.35 -24.59
CA MET A 83 11.26 1.37 -25.63
C MET A 83 12.26 0.22 -25.75
N SER A 84 13.51 0.42 -25.34
CA SER A 84 14.54 -0.62 -25.30
C SER A 84 14.62 -1.36 -23.96
N GLY A 85 13.78 -1.01 -22.97
CA GLY A 85 13.81 -1.60 -21.63
C GLY A 85 15.05 -1.21 -20.80
N GLN A 86 15.79 -0.19 -21.23
CA GLN A 86 17.03 0.27 -20.61
C GLN A 86 16.81 1.40 -19.60
N TYR A 87 15.66 2.07 -19.64
CA TYR A 87 15.32 3.09 -18.65
C TYR A 87 15.16 2.46 -17.25
N LYS A 88 15.84 3.04 -16.25
CA LYS A 88 15.86 2.59 -14.85
C LYS A 88 15.52 3.71 -13.86
N GLY A 89 15.12 4.88 -14.36
CA GLY A 89 14.73 6.03 -13.55
C GLY A 89 13.24 6.02 -13.21
N GLU A 90 12.81 7.07 -12.51
CA GLU A 90 11.41 7.36 -12.21
C GLU A 90 11.01 8.64 -12.97
N LEU A 91 9.91 8.60 -13.74
CA LEU A 91 9.54 9.70 -14.64
C LEU A 91 9.36 11.05 -13.90
N LEU A 92 8.79 11.03 -12.69
CA LEU A 92 8.63 12.26 -11.90
C LEU A 92 9.92 12.75 -11.26
N ALA A 93 10.88 11.85 -11.00
CA ALA A 93 12.19 12.20 -10.46
C ALA A 93 13.16 12.74 -11.53
N ASP A 94 12.92 12.37 -12.79
CA ASP A 94 13.67 12.81 -13.97
C ASP A 94 12.98 13.96 -14.73
N GLY A 95 11.79 14.36 -14.30
CA GLY A 95 11.01 15.45 -14.88
C GLY A 95 11.31 16.83 -14.27
N ASP A 96 10.26 17.61 -14.09
CA ASP A 96 10.31 18.97 -13.55
C ASP A 96 11.00 19.01 -12.15
N PRO A 97 11.97 19.93 -11.94
CA PRO A 97 12.71 20.03 -10.68
C PRO A 97 11.85 20.33 -9.45
N MET A 98 10.77 21.12 -9.60
CA MET A 98 9.87 21.43 -8.49
C MET A 98 8.99 20.23 -8.15
N VAL A 99 8.52 19.49 -9.15
CA VAL A 99 7.83 18.21 -8.94
C VAL A 99 8.73 17.23 -8.21
N LYS A 100 9.97 17.06 -8.66
CA LYS A 100 10.97 16.21 -8.00
C LYS A 100 11.18 16.61 -6.53
N ALA A 101 11.39 17.89 -6.27
CA ALA A 101 11.64 18.40 -4.92
C ALA A 101 10.41 18.26 -4.01
N GLY A 102 9.22 18.56 -4.54
CA GLY A 102 7.94 18.39 -3.84
C GLY A 102 7.69 16.92 -3.50
N LEU A 103 7.89 16.01 -4.45
CA LEU A 103 7.72 14.58 -4.25
C LEU A 103 8.71 14.03 -3.21
N ALA A 104 9.98 14.43 -3.29
CA ALA A 104 10.98 14.03 -2.29
C ALA A 104 10.60 14.54 -0.89
N THR A 105 10.08 15.75 -0.79
CA THR A 105 9.62 16.33 0.49
C THR A 105 8.39 15.62 1.02
N ALA A 106 7.41 15.30 0.16
CA ALA A 106 6.23 14.52 0.50
C ALA A 106 6.58 13.11 1.00
N LYS A 107 7.42 12.37 0.25
CA LYS A 107 7.90 11.03 0.64
C LYS A 107 8.67 11.07 1.96
N ARG A 108 9.48 12.11 2.20
CA ARG A 108 10.23 12.29 3.45
C ARG A 108 9.30 12.55 4.64
N ILE A 109 8.36 13.49 4.53
CA ILE A 109 7.45 13.81 5.64
C ILE A 109 6.51 12.65 5.96
N ALA A 110 6.07 11.90 4.94
CA ALA A 110 5.30 10.67 5.12
C ALA A 110 6.09 9.64 5.94
N ARG A 111 7.36 9.41 5.57
CA ARG A 111 8.25 8.47 6.29
C ARG A 111 8.55 8.89 7.72
N GLU A 112 8.76 10.18 7.97
CA GLU A 112 9.17 10.68 9.29
C GLU A 112 7.99 10.83 10.26
N ARG A 113 6.77 11.10 9.77
CA ARG A 113 5.64 11.49 10.63
C ARG A 113 4.36 10.71 10.42
N VAL A 114 4.07 10.28 9.19
CA VAL A 114 2.83 9.56 8.88
C VAL A 114 2.98 8.07 9.18
N PHE A 115 4.08 7.45 8.71
CA PHE A 115 4.32 6.03 8.94
C PHE A 115 4.60 5.67 10.41
N PRO A 116 5.38 6.45 11.18
CA PRO A 116 5.68 6.13 12.58
C PRO A 116 4.52 6.41 13.54
N ASN A 117 3.38 6.92 13.06
CA ASN A 117 2.25 7.22 13.93
C ASN A 117 1.78 5.94 14.66
N ASN A 118 1.71 6.00 16.00
CA ASN A 118 1.41 4.85 16.87
C ASN A 118 0.18 4.05 16.44
N ARG A 119 -0.85 4.72 15.90
CA ARG A 119 -2.06 4.04 15.42
C ARG A 119 -1.78 3.12 14.24
N LYS A 120 -0.85 3.50 13.36
CA LYS A 120 -0.41 2.66 12.23
C LYS A 120 0.45 1.50 12.72
N ALA A 121 1.36 1.76 13.66
CA ALA A 121 2.20 0.72 14.26
C ALA A 121 1.38 -0.37 14.98
N GLU A 122 0.35 0.01 15.76
CA GLU A 122 -0.55 -0.95 16.42
C GLU A 122 -1.30 -1.83 15.41
N LEU A 123 -1.79 -1.23 14.32
CA LEU A 123 -2.46 -1.95 13.23
C LEU A 123 -1.50 -2.92 12.52
N GLU A 124 -0.27 -2.48 12.23
CA GLU A 124 0.77 -3.30 11.58
C GLU A 124 1.18 -4.50 12.46
N VAL A 125 1.34 -4.31 13.77
CA VAL A 125 1.64 -5.40 14.72
C VAL A 125 0.48 -6.40 14.78
N GLY A 126 -0.76 -5.90 14.81
CA GLY A 126 -1.95 -6.74 14.75
C GLY A 126 -1.99 -7.56 13.46
N ALA A 127 -1.79 -6.92 12.30
CA ALA A 127 -1.74 -7.57 11.00
C ALA A 127 -0.64 -8.65 10.93
N TYR A 128 0.56 -8.35 11.40
CA TYR A 128 1.67 -9.31 11.45
C TYR A 128 1.30 -10.56 12.25
N THR A 129 0.69 -10.37 13.42
CA THR A 129 0.24 -11.48 14.29
C THR A 129 -0.82 -12.32 13.59
N MET A 130 -1.81 -11.68 12.97
CA MET A 130 -2.90 -12.39 12.27
C MET A 130 -2.38 -13.20 11.08
N LEU A 131 -1.48 -12.61 10.28
CA LEU A 131 -0.84 -13.33 9.17
C LEU A 131 0.00 -14.50 9.66
N GLY A 132 0.73 -14.35 10.78
CA GLY A 132 1.47 -15.44 11.40
C GLY A 132 0.57 -16.62 11.77
N VAL A 133 -0.54 -16.36 12.46
CA VAL A 133 -1.53 -17.38 12.85
C VAL A 133 -2.11 -18.11 11.63
N LEU A 134 -2.44 -17.36 10.58
CA LEU A 134 -2.98 -17.95 9.35
C LEU A 134 -1.92 -18.79 8.62
N LEU A 135 -0.71 -18.24 8.43
CA LEU A 135 0.37 -18.94 7.75
C LEU A 135 0.75 -20.23 8.47
N GLU A 136 0.91 -20.21 9.79
CA GLU A 136 1.19 -21.40 10.59
C GLU A 136 0.07 -22.44 10.40
N ALA A 137 -1.19 -22.04 10.60
CA ALA A 137 -2.31 -22.97 10.49
C ALA A 137 -2.46 -23.61 9.09
N PHE A 138 -2.42 -22.81 8.03
CA PHE A 138 -2.64 -23.30 6.66
C PHE A 138 -1.41 -24.03 6.10
N CYS A 139 -0.20 -23.52 6.34
CA CYS A 139 1.01 -24.21 5.87
C CYS A 139 1.22 -25.54 6.60
N ASP A 140 0.99 -25.60 7.92
CA ASP A 140 1.10 -26.86 8.66
C ASP A 140 0.06 -27.88 8.17
N ALA A 141 -1.18 -27.44 7.97
CA ALA A 141 -2.24 -28.30 7.43
C ALA A 141 -1.90 -28.83 6.02
N VAL A 142 -1.37 -27.97 5.15
CA VAL A 142 -0.93 -28.37 3.81
C VAL A 142 0.24 -29.35 3.88
N TYR A 143 1.20 -29.13 4.77
CA TYR A 143 2.32 -30.04 4.96
C TYR A 143 1.85 -31.40 5.48
N GLU A 144 0.99 -31.43 6.51
CA GLU A 144 0.43 -32.65 7.07
C GLU A 144 -0.44 -33.43 6.08
N ALA A 145 -1.15 -32.74 5.19
CA ALA A 145 -2.01 -33.37 4.17
C ALA A 145 -1.23 -33.88 2.95
N HIS A 146 0.06 -33.53 2.81
CA HIS A 146 0.90 -33.97 1.70
C HIS A 146 1.19 -35.48 1.76
N ALA A 147 1.24 -36.15 0.61
CA ALA A 147 1.37 -37.61 0.52
C ALA A 147 2.65 -38.16 1.16
N ASP A 148 3.76 -37.42 1.05
CA ASP A 148 5.05 -37.80 1.63
C ASP A 148 5.24 -37.32 3.09
N SER A 149 4.20 -36.75 3.70
CA SER A 149 4.26 -36.33 5.09
C SER A 149 4.42 -37.54 6.03
N PRO A 150 5.36 -37.50 6.99
CA PRO A 150 5.48 -38.54 8.00
C PRO A 150 4.32 -38.52 9.00
N ALA A 151 3.57 -37.41 9.07
CA ALA A 151 2.39 -37.25 9.90
C ALA A 151 1.12 -37.55 9.11
N ARG A 152 0.16 -38.26 9.71
CA ARG A 152 -1.18 -38.38 9.14
C ARG A 152 -2.00 -37.13 9.47
N PRO A 153 -2.75 -36.56 8.51
CA PRO A 153 -3.55 -35.38 8.77
C PRO A 153 -4.58 -35.67 9.86
N GLY A 154 -4.53 -34.90 10.94
CA GLY A 154 -5.51 -34.97 12.02
C GLY A 154 -6.81 -34.26 11.67
N TYR A 155 -7.79 -34.34 12.58
CA TYR A 155 -9.08 -33.66 12.43
C TYR A 155 -8.95 -32.15 12.20
N ARG A 156 -8.00 -31.49 12.89
CA ARG A 156 -7.72 -30.05 12.70
C ARG A 156 -7.29 -29.74 11.28
N THR A 157 -6.36 -30.54 10.74
CA THR A 157 -5.84 -30.39 9.37
C THR A 157 -6.94 -30.58 8.34
N GLU A 158 -7.79 -31.59 8.49
CA GLU A 158 -8.94 -31.79 7.60
C GLU A 158 -9.87 -30.56 7.61
N LYS A 159 -10.14 -29.97 8.78
CA LYS A 159 -10.97 -28.76 8.88
C LYS A 159 -10.32 -27.54 8.24
N ILE A 160 -9.02 -27.35 8.41
CA ILE A 160 -8.28 -26.24 7.77
C ILE A 160 -8.27 -26.41 6.25
N MET A 161 -7.98 -27.61 5.75
CA MET A 161 -8.03 -27.90 4.30
C MET A 161 -9.42 -27.66 3.73
N ASN A 162 -10.49 -28.03 4.45
CA ASN A 162 -11.87 -27.75 4.05
C ASN A 162 -12.20 -26.25 3.97
N LEU A 163 -11.56 -25.40 4.78
CA LEU A 163 -11.75 -23.94 4.70
C LEU A 163 -11.21 -23.37 3.38
N MET A 164 -10.19 -23.99 2.79
CA MET A 164 -9.71 -23.64 1.46
C MET A 164 -10.68 -24.07 0.35
N GLY A 165 -11.59 -25.01 0.64
CA GLY A 165 -12.61 -25.48 -0.27
C GLY A 165 -12.02 -26.01 -1.59
N ILE A 166 -12.52 -25.49 -2.72
CA ILE A 166 -12.02 -25.84 -4.06
C ILE A 166 -10.57 -25.39 -4.31
N HIS A 167 -10.00 -24.57 -3.43
CA HIS A 167 -8.63 -24.10 -3.52
C HIS A 167 -7.66 -24.95 -2.69
N ALA A 168 -8.12 -26.00 -1.99
CA ALA A 168 -7.22 -26.90 -1.29
C ALA A 168 -6.28 -27.63 -2.27
N PRO A 169 -4.95 -27.70 -2.02
CA PRO A 169 -4.06 -28.47 -2.86
C PRO A 169 -4.31 -29.97 -2.73
N GLU A 170 -4.09 -30.72 -3.81
CA GLU A 170 -4.22 -32.18 -3.77
C GLU A 170 -3.00 -32.83 -3.08
N PRO A 171 -3.17 -33.96 -2.38
CA PRO A 171 -2.08 -34.58 -1.60
C PRO A 171 -0.81 -34.90 -2.39
N HIS A 172 -0.93 -35.15 -3.69
CA HIS A 172 0.19 -35.53 -4.57
C HIS A 172 0.85 -34.35 -5.29
N TRP A 173 0.39 -33.11 -5.06
CA TRP A 173 1.05 -31.94 -5.63
C TRP A 173 2.44 -31.75 -5.01
N PRO A 174 3.44 -31.26 -5.79
CA PRO A 174 4.71 -30.87 -5.22
C PRO A 174 4.53 -29.89 -4.06
N LEU A 175 5.22 -30.11 -2.94
CA LEU A 175 5.07 -29.31 -1.73
C LEU A 175 5.18 -27.78 -1.98
N TYR A 176 6.08 -27.36 -2.88
CA TYR A 176 6.18 -25.96 -3.31
C TYR A 176 4.85 -25.41 -3.85
N GLN A 177 4.17 -26.15 -4.74
CA GLN A 177 2.89 -25.72 -5.32
C GLN A 177 1.78 -25.75 -4.28
N SER A 178 1.82 -26.70 -3.35
CA SER A 178 0.86 -26.78 -2.25
C SER A 178 0.98 -25.59 -1.30
N TYR A 179 2.20 -25.18 -0.95
CA TYR A 179 2.42 -23.94 -0.19
C TYR A 179 2.04 -22.69 -0.96
N LEU A 180 2.38 -22.61 -2.25
CA LEU A 180 1.95 -21.49 -3.08
C LEU A 180 0.44 -21.35 -3.06
N ARG A 181 -0.29 -22.47 -3.11
CA ARG A 181 -1.76 -22.48 -3.02
C ARG A 181 -2.29 -21.96 -1.68
N ALA A 182 -1.62 -22.29 -0.56
CA ALA A 182 -1.94 -21.73 0.75
C ALA A 182 -1.72 -20.21 0.79
N ILE A 183 -0.60 -19.74 0.22
CA ILE A 183 -0.29 -18.31 0.12
C ILE A 183 -1.29 -17.59 -0.78
N ASP A 184 -1.68 -18.17 -1.92
CA ASP A 184 -2.72 -17.62 -2.80
C ASP A 184 -4.04 -17.46 -2.04
N PHE A 185 -4.44 -18.48 -1.27
CA PHE A 185 -5.65 -18.43 -0.46
C PHE A 185 -5.61 -17.32 0.60
N ILE A 186 -4.48 -17.17 1.32
CA ILE A 186 -4.30 -16.13 2.34
C ILE A 186 -4.23 -14.74 1.70
N SER A 187 -3.47 -14.58 0.62
CA SER A 187 -3.29 -13.28 -0.06
C SER A 187 -4.56 -12.79 -0.76
N GLY A 188 -5.46 -13.71 -1.14
CA GLY A 188 -6.79 -13.39 -1.68
C GLY A 188 -7.83 -12.95 -0.65
N MET A 189 -7.51 -12.98 0.65
CA MET A 189 -8.42 -12.56 1.71
C MET A 189 -8.50 -11.03 1.79
N THR A 190 -9.68 -10.51 2.13
CA THR A 190 -9.82 -9.12 2.57
C THR A 190 -9.37 -8.96 4.02
N ASP A 191 -8.97 -7.76 4.44
CA ASP A 191 -8.56 -7.47 5.82
C ASP A 191 -9.57 -7.96 6.86
N ASN A 192 -10.87 -7.68 6.63
CA ASN A 192 -11.94 -8.13 7.53
C ASN A 192 -12.02 -9.66 7.63
N TYR A 193 -11.80 -10.36 6.51
CA TYR A 193 -11.82 -11.81 6.48
C TYR A 193 -10.57 -12.40 7.15
N CYS A 194 -9.39 -11.83 6.92
CA CYS A 194 -8.15 -12.17 7.64
C CYS A 194 -8.33 -12.03 9.16
N ILE A 195 -8.85 -10.89 9.62
CA ILE A 195 -9.10 -10.62 11.05
C ILE A 195 -10.06 -11.65 11.64
N TYR A 196 -11.18 -11.88 10.96
CA TYR A 196 -12.17 -12.85 11.38
C TYR A 196 -11.56 -14.24 11.51
N LEU A 197 -10.91 -14.72 10.45
CA LEU A 197 -10.42 -16.09 10.37
C LEU A 197 -9.25 -16.33 11.34
N ALA A 198 -8.31 -15.39 11.44
CA ALA A 198 -7.20 -15.46 12.39
C ALA A 198 -7.70 -15.54 13.84
N ARG A 199 -8.77 -14.80 14.19
CA ARG A 199 -9.39 -14.89 15.53
C ARG A 199 -10.03 -16.25 15.80
N GLN A 200 -10.72 -16.84 14.81
CA GLN A 200 -11.34 -18.16 14.97
C GLN A 200 -10.28 -19.26 15.11
N ILE A 201 -9.21 -19.19 14.31
CA ILE A 201 -8.14 -20.19 14.29
C ILE A 201 -7.21 -20.04 15.50
N GLY A 202 -6.85 -18.81 15.86
CA GLY A 202 -6.00 -18.48 17.00
C GLY A 202 -6.66 -18.66 18.37
N GLY A 203 -7.88 -19.20 18.41
CA GLY A 203 -8.58 -19.54 19.66
C GLY A 203 -9.18 -18.36 20.41
N GLY A 204 -9.32 -17.18 19.77
CA GLY A 204 -9.93 -15.99 20.32
C GLY A 204 -9.46 -15.64 21.74
N LEU A 205 -8.41 -14.81 21.88
CA LEU A 205 -8.28 -14.02 23.10
C LEU A 205 -9.45 -13.03 23.14
N GLY A 206 -10.57 -13.49 23.70
CA GLY A 206 -11.73 -12.68 23.98
C GLY A 206 -11.36 -11.63 25.02
N TYR A 207 -11.55 -10.36 24.65
CA TYR A 207 -11.90 -9.28 25.55
C TYR A 207 -13.03 -8.50 24.90
#